data_AF-A0A7X8QC84-F1
#
_entry.id   AF-A0A7X8QC84-F1
#
_cell.length_a   1.000
_cell.length_b   1.000
_cell.length_c   1.000
_cell.angle_alpha   90.00
_cell.angle_beta   90.00
_cell.angle_gamma   90.00
#
_symmetry.space_group_name_H-M   'P 1'
#
loop_
_entity.id
_entity.type
_entity.pdbx_description
1 polymer ?
#
loop_
_entity_poly.entity_id
_entity_poly.type
_entity_poly.pdbx_seq_one_letter_code
_entity_poly.pdbx_strand_id
1 'polypeptide(L)'
;MLSLVRSGPESLVLHATDKVAEIKKSLNEWGSHISLDPERALGIYGNNRRIIFFISSSNLLTEEEEEETYVSENSIELLLCTLINRRLISGVEEVKMMPGFIMMRLLGNIENGIASIHKDLGGEIIDRDPMFRNYIPGTSSVVYFTQKAINRAVSVQDMYEKALLIHHRSKGAIIQYLSVRGIEYLGDAMGTPDWNDVEIKIYDANGHFDLHRQRLWMAAQGLQIGVVLAERWGRDQAMVMMSVPIYLVKIFTPMEVQEIKRIAMGLEYNEMGQRFADFDVFFRDKKVSAYTELESHPGMTRNEIGMLYRNEIMKNIDFDSMKEMLRLESIIKEKSEIKSNN
;
A
#
# COMPACT_ATOMS: atom_id res chain seq x y z
N MET A 1 -8.50 -6.08 0.23
CA MET A 1 -8.17 -7.52 0.18
C MET A 1 -6.67 -7.65 -0.06
N LEU A 2 -6.07 -8.77 0.34
CA LEU A 2 -4.64 -8.99 0.18
C LEU A 2 -4.20 -8.79 -1.28
N SER A 3 -3.32 -7.81 -1.51
CA SER A 3 -2.63 -7.64 -2.79
C SER A 3 -1.15 -7.82 -2.54
N LEU A 4 -0.51 -8.62 -3.40
CA LEU A 4 0.90 -8.96 -3.28
C LEU A 4 1.75 -8.29 -4.35
N VAL A 5 1.15 -7.78 -5.42
CA VAL A 5 1.89 -7.17 -6.53
C VAL A 5 1.19 -5.88 -6.95
N ARG A 6 1.97 -4.81 -7.14
CA ARG A 6 1.52 -3.53 -7.67
C ARG A 6 2.47 -3.02 -8.74
N SER A 7 1.91 -2.56 -9.84
CA SER A 7 2.64 -1.80 -10.86
C SER A 7 2.89 -0.37 -10.35
N GLY A 8 4.13 0.09 -10.49
CA GLY A 8 4.47 1.50 -10.38
C GLY A 8 4.12 2.29 -11.65
N PRO A 9 4.40 3.60 -11.65
CA PRO A 9 4.12 4.45 -12.79
C PRO A 9 4.99 4.05 -13.97
N GLU A 10 4.55 4.39 -15.17
CA GLU A 10 5.45 4.43 -16.33
C GLU A 10 6.21 5.75 -16.31
N SER A 11 7.51 5.69 -16.56
CA SER A 11 8.36 6.87 -16.48
C SER A 11 9.31 6.98 -17.66
N LEU A 12 9.61 8.22 -18.02
CA LEU A 12 10.49 8.59 -19.12
C LEU A 12 11.38 9.75 -18.69
N VAL A 13 12.66 9.68 -19.06
CA VAL A 13 13.60 10.79 -18.98
C VAL A 13 13.59 11.53 -20.31
N LEU A 14 13.45 12.85 -20.25
CA LEU A 14 13.46 13.73 -21.40
C LEU A 14 14.54 14.80 -21.17
N HIS A 15 15.64 14.71 -21.93
CA HIS A 15 16.73 15.68 -21.85
C HIS A 15 16.66 16.66 -23.03
N ALA A 16 16.49 17.95 -22.75
CA ALA A 16 16.40 18.99 -23.76
C ALA A 16 17.47 20.07 -23.61
N THR A 17 18.09 20.42 -24.73
CA THR A 17 19.17 21.43 -24.81
C THR A 17 18.76 22.66 -25.61
N ASP A 18 17.62 22.60 -26.32
CA ASP A 18 17.04 23.73 -27.06
C ASP A 18 15.49 23.65 -27.00
N LYS A 19 14.80 24.74 -27.33
CA LYS A 19 13.32 24.85 -27.27
C LYS A 19 12.73 24.50 -25.90
N VAL A 20 13.51 24.71 -24.84
CA VAL A 20 13.17 24.34 -23.46
C VAL A 20 11.85 24.98 -23.04
N ALA A 21 11.62 26.25 -23.38
CA ALA A 21 10.39 26.96 -23.03
C ALA A 21 9.15 26.34 -23.70
N GLU A 22 9.23 25.98 -24.99
CA GLU A 22 8.12 25.34 -25.72
C GLU A 22 7.87 23.90 -25.26
N ILE A 23 8.93 23.18 -24.87
CA ILE A 23 8.83 21.83 -24.30
C ILE A 23 8.19 21.90 -22.92
N LYS A 24 8.65 22.78 -22.02
CA LYS A 24 8.03 23.04 -20.71
C LYS A 24 6.56 23.42 -20.87
N LYS A 25 6.20 24.23 -21.87
CA LYS A 25 4.79 24.53 -22.18
C LYS A 25 3.99 23.26 -22.52
N SER A 26 4.53 22.38 -23.37
CA SER A 26 3.86 21.13 -23.75
C SER A 26 3.74 20.15 -22.58
N LEU A 27 4.73 20.12 -21.67
CA LEU A 27 4.68 19.34 -20.43
C LEU A 27 3.60 19.85 -19.47
N ASN A 28 3.46 21.17 -19.32
CA ASN A 28 2.40 21.79 -18.52
C ASN A 28 0.99 21.60 -19.12
N GLU A 29 0.88 21.49 -20.45
CA GLU A 29 -0.38 21.11 -21.10
C GLU A 29 -0.69 19.61 -20.91
N TRP A 30 0.33 18.76 -20.83
CA TRP A 30 0.18 17.32 -20.68
C TRP A 30 -0.09 16.88 -19.24
N GLY A 31 0.53 17.53 -18.26
CA GLY A 31 0.51 17.13 -16.85
C GLY A 31 0.84 18.27 -15.90
N SER A 32 1.01 17.94 -14.62
CA SER A 32 1.31 18.90 -13.56
C SER A 32 2.78 18.80 -13.15
N HIS A 33 3.45 19.95 -13.03
CA HIS A 33 4.75 20.05 -12.39
C HIS A 33 4.65 19.73 -10.90
N ILE A 34 5.58 18.93 -10.37
CA ILE A 34 5.62 18.53 -8.98
C ILE A 34 6.99 18.77 -8.36
N SER A 35 7.00 19.23 -7.10
CA SER A 35 8.23 19.40 -6.31
C SER A 35 8.55 18.12 -5.54
N LEU A 36 8.78 17.03 -6.28
CA LEU A 36 9.23 15.75 -5.73
C LEU A 36 10.46 15.30 -6.49
N ASP A 37 11.44 14.77 -5.77
CA ASP A 37 12.56 14.07 -6.38
C ASP A 37 12.09 12.78 -7.07
N PRO A 38 12.88 12.24 -8.02
CA PRO A 38 12.51 11.06 -8.78
C PRO A 38 12.14 9.83 -7.95
N GLU A 39 12.87 9.55 -6.86
CA GLU A 39 12.61 8.40 -6.00
C GLU A 39 11.26 8.52 -5.30
N ARG A 40 10.99 9.69 -4.69
CA ARG A 40 9.72 9.97 -4.03
C ARG A 40 8.56 9.93 -5.01
N ALA A 41 8.75 10.44 -6.22
CA ALA A 41 7.72 10.41 -7.24
C ALA A 41 7.34 8.95 -7.60
N LEU A 42 8.33 8.06 -7.82
CA LEU A 42 8.05 6.65 -8.10
C LEU A 42 7.42 5.91 -6.92
N GLY A 43 7.80 6.23 -5.68
CA GLY A 43 7.25 5.60 -4.48
C GLY A 43 5.80 5.99 -4.19
N ILE A 44 5.38 7.19 -4.60
CA ILE A 44 4.04 7.72 -4.35
C ILE A 44 3.05 7.31 -5.44
N TYR A 45 3.43 7.47 -6.70
CA TYR A 45 2.52 7.25 -7.81
C TYR A 45 2.38 5.77 -8.17
N GLY A 46 1.21 5.37 -8.65
CA GLY A 46 0.91 4.00 -9.06
C GLY A 46 0.71 3.88 -10.57
N ASN A 47 0.15 2.75 -11.00
CA ASN A 47 -0.08 2.41 -12.40
C ASN A 47 -0.93 3.43 -13.20
N ASN A 48 -1.74 4.24 -12.52
CA ASN A 48 -2.64 5.21 -13.16
C ASN A 48 -1.96 6.56 -13.43
N ARG A 49 -0.64 6.65 -13.22
CA ARG A 49 0.14 7.87 -13.32
C ARG A 49 1.39 7.60 -14.16
N ARG A 50 1.79 8.63 -14.90
CA ARG A 50 2.93 8.65 -15.79
C ARG A 50 3.82 9.79 -15.35
N ILE A 51 5.12 9.56 -15.37
CA ILE A 51 6.09 10.53 -14.84
C ILE A 51 7.11 10.87 -15.92
N ILE A 52 7.37 12.15 -16.09
CA ILE A 52 8.48 12.64 -16.91
C ILE A 52 9.51 13.27 -15.99
N PHE A 53 10.74 12.78 -16.04
CA PHE A 53 11.90 13.45 -15.48
C PHE A 53 12.48 14.31 -16.59
N PHE A 54 12.24 15.61 -16.52
CA PHE A 54 12.66 16.57 -17.51
C PHE A 54 13.98 17.20 -17.06
N ILE A 55 15.01 17.01 -17.86
CA ILE A 55 16.33 17.60 -17.66
C ILE A 55 16.50 18.67 -18.73
N SER A 56 16.89 19.89 -18.33
CA SER A 56 17.20 20.94 -19.28
C SER A 56 18.50 21.65 -18.95
N SER A 57 19.37 21.81 -19.94
CA SER A 57 20.55 22.67 -19.80
C SER A 57 20.14 24.11 -20.08
N SER A 58 20.07 24.95 -19.06
CA SER A 58 19.52 26.31 -19.16
C SER A 58 20.51 27.33 -19.75
N ASN A 59 21.81 27.00 -19.83
CA ASN A 59 22.82 27.92 -20.34
C ASN A 59 24.04 27.20 -20.95
N LEU A 60 24.38 27.55 -22.20
CA LEU A 60 25.59 27.07 -22.89
C LEU A 60 26.91 27.47 -22.19
N LEU A 61 26.83 28.35 -21.18
CA LEU A 61 27.99 28.95 -20.50
C LEU A 61 28.27 28.37 -19.10
N THR A 62 27.29 27.73 -18.46
CA THR A 62 27.41 27.27 -17.06
C THR A 62 27.27 25.76 -16.88
N GLU A 63 26.90 25.00 -17.91
CA GLU A 63 26.65 23.54 -17.83
C GLU A 63 25.69 23.12 -16.70
N GLU A 64 24.92 24.06 -16.11
CA GLU A 64 23.98 23.74 -15.04
C GLU A 64 22.71 23.14 -15.64
N GLU A 65 22.43 21.89 -15.25
CA GLU A 65 21.21 21.17 -15.59
C GLU A 65 20.11 21.49 -14.55
N GLU A 66 18.94 21.86 -15.05
CA GLU A 66 17.72 21.96 -14.26
C GLU A 66 16.93 20.65 -14.38
N GLU A 67 16.62 20.03 -13.24
CA GLU A 67 15.76 18.86 -13.16
C GLU A 67 14.36 19.23 -12.67
N GLU A 68 13.35 18.85 -13.45
CA GLU A 68 11.95 19.01 -13.12
C GLU A 68 11.20 17.69 -13.26
N THR A 69 10.19 17.48 -12.41
CA THR A 69 9.33 16.29 -12.50
C THR A 69 7.90 16.69 -12.87
N TYR A 70 7.35 16.00 -13.87
CA TYR A 70 5.96 16.17 -14.31
C TYR A 70 5.19 14.87 -14.13
N VAL A 71 3.93 14.97 -13.72
CA VAL A 71 3.04 13.82 -13.55
C VAL A 71 1.73 14.01 -14.31
N SER A 72 1.23 12.93 -14.94
CA SER A 72 -0.06 12.95 -15.62
C SER A 72 -0.82 11.63 -15.56
N GLU A 73 -2.14 11.70 -15.76
CA GLU A 73 -2.97 10.57 -16.15
C GLU A 73 -2.91 10.28 -17.66
N ASN A 74 -2.47 11.24 -18.46
CA ASN A 74 -2.31 11.07 -19.90
C ASN A 74 -1.14 10.15 -20.21
N SER A 75 -1.22 9.43 -21.33
CA SER A 75 -0.16 8.50 -21.73
C SER A 75 1.10 9.25 -22.19
N ILE A 76 2.26 8.60 -22.08
CA ILE A 76 3.55 9.16 -22.50
C ILE A 76 3.59 9.28 -24.03
N GLU A 77 2.97 8.36 -24.75
CA GLU A 77 2.86 8.38 -26.21
C GLU A 77 2.16 9.63 -26.70
N LEU A 78 1.12 10.10 -25.99
CA LEU A 78 0.42 11.34 -26.33
C LEU A 78 1.35 12.56 -26.24
N LEU A 79 2.19 12.63 -25.20
CA LEU A 79 3.21 13.67 -25.07
C LEU A 79 4.22 13.59 -26.23
N LEU A 80 4.77 12.40 -26.49
CA LEU A 80 5.75 12.21 -27.55
C LEU A 80 5.18 12.58 -28.93
N CYS A 81 3.96 12.15 -29.25
CA CYS A 81 3.26 12.56 -30.47
C CYS A 81 3.09 14.08 -30.56
N THR A 82 2.77 14.73 -29.44
CA THR A 82 2.64 16.20 -29.37
C THR A 82 3.97 16.89 -29.67
N LEU A 83 5.06 16.45 -29.04
CA LEU A 83 6.41 17.00 -29.27
C LEU A 83 6.88 16.78 -30.71
N ILE A 84 6.63 15.59 -31.28
CA ILE A 84 6.97 15.25 -32.67
C ILE A 84 6.19 16.15 -33.64
N ASN A 85 4.87 16.21 -33.48
CA ASN A 85 3.99 16.95 -34.41
C ASN A 85 4.22 18.47 -34.34
N ARG A 86 4.61 19.00 -33.18
CA ARG A 86 5.01 20.40 -33.01
C ARG A 86 6.46 20.68 -33.43
N ARG A 87 7.20 19.67 -33.91
CA ARG A 87 8.62 19.75 -34.28
C ARG A 87 9.52 20.29 -33.15
N LEU A 88 9.21 19.91 -31.92
CA LEU A 88 9.99 20.25 -30.73
C LEU A 88 11.11 19.26 -30.45
N ILE A 89 11.04 18.03 -30.98
CA ILE A 89 12.06 16.98 -30.80
C ILE A 89 13.44 17.41 -31.29
N SER A 90 13.56 18.38 -32.20
CA SER A 90 14.87 18.88 -32.62
C SER A 90 15.66 19.58 -31.51
N GLY A 91 15.01 19.96 -30.40
CA GLY A 91 15.68 20.50 -29.21
C GLY A 91 15.86 19.49 -28.08
N VAL A 92 15.53 18.22 -28.34
CA VAL A 92 15.67 17.11 -27.39
C VAL A 92 16.92 16.31 -27.76
N GLU A 93 17.84 16.18 -26.81
CA GLU A 93 19.06 15.39 -26.97
C GLU A 93 18.79 13.90 -26.72
N GLU A 94 18.05 13.59 -25.65
CA GLU A 94 17.78 12.22 -25.24
C GLU A 94 16.33 12.03 -24.81
N VAL A 95 15.76 10.89 -25.22
CA VAL A 95 14.48 10.37 -24.74
C VAL A 95 14.73 8.94 -24.31
N LYS A 96 14.52 8.64 -23.03
CA LYS A 96 14.80 7.32 -22.47
C LYS A 96 13.67 6.82 -21.58
N MET A 97 13.16 5.64 -21.89
CA MET A 97 12.26 4.94 -20.97
C MET A 97 13.03 4.49 -19.73
N MET A 98 12.47 4.77 -18.55
CA MET A 98 12.95 4.20 -17.31
C MET A 98 12.59 2.71 -17.21
N PRO A 99 13.37 1.89 -16.49
CA PRO A 99 12.98 0.51 -16.22
C PRO A 99 11.62 0.43 -15.52
N GLY A 100 10.88 -0.63 -15.81
CA GLY A 100 9.57 -0.85 -15.21
C GLY A 100 9.65 -1.00 -13.70
N PHE A 101 8.87 -0.21 -12.96
CA PHE A 101 8.79 -0.30 -11.50
C PHE A 101 7.69 -1.29 -11.07
N ILE A 102 8.05 -2.31 -10.29
CA ILE A 102 7.10 -3.29 -9.74
C ILE A 102 7.36 -3.38 -8.24
N MET A 103 6.30 -3.28 -7.43
CA MET A 103 6.36 -3.49 -5.98
C MET A 103 5.71 -4.83 -5.64
N MET A 104 6.40 -5.65 -4.87
CA MET A 104 5.89 -6.92 -4.37
C MET A 104 5.91 -6.96 -2.84
N ARG A 105 4.80 -7.40 -2.25
CA ARG A 105 4.69 -7.61 -0.80
C ARG A 105 5.02 -9.06 -0.47
N LEU A 106 5.97 -9.26 0.44
CA LEU A 106 6.32 -10.54 1.05
C LEU A 106 6.33 -10.39 2.57
N LEU A 107 5.98 -11.45 3.30
CA LEU A 107 6.03 -11.50 4.76
C LEU A 107 6.92 -12.66 5.20
N GLY A 108 7.40 -12.62 6.44
CA GLY A 108 8.34 -13.61 6.94
C GLY A 108 9.76 -13.39 6.41
N ASN A 109 10.44 -14.47 6.02
CA ASN A 109 11.77 -14.43 5.45
C ASN A 109 11.71 -14.04 3.97
N ILE A 110 11.83 -12.73 3.71
CA ILE A 110 11.77 -12.15 2.36
C ILE A 110 12.82 -12.78 1.42
N GLU A 111 14.02 -13.12 1.93
CA GLU A 111 15.10 -13.69 1.10
C GLU A 111 14.69 -15.00 0.44
N ASN A 112 13.96 -15.86 1.16
CA ASN A 112 13.44 -17.11 0.60
C ASN A 112 12.45 -16.84 -0.55
N GLY A 113 11.55 -15.87 -0.36
CA GLY A 113 10.62 -15.46 -1.43
C GLY A 113 11.35 -14.87 -2.64
N ILE A 114 12.35 -14.01 -2.42
CA ILE A 114 13.20 -13.46 -3.49
C ILE A 114 13.93 -14.58 -4.24
N ALA A 115 14.49 -15.56 -3.52
CA ALA A 115 15.18 -16.69 -4.13
C ALA A 115 14.25 -17.54 -5.01
N SER A 116 13.02 -17.80 -4.58
CA SER A 116 12.03 -18.50 -5.39
C SER A 116 11.66 -17.71 -6.66
N ILE A 117 11.41 -16.41 -6.53
CA ILE A 117 11.11 -15.55 -7.68
C ILE A 117 12.28 -15.49 -8.64
N HIS A 118 13.51 -15.35 -8.14
CA HIS A 118 14.74 -15.34 -8.92
C HIS A 118 14.96 -16.65 -9.67
N LYS A 119 14.69 -17.80 -9.03
CA LYS A 119 14.75 -19.12 -9.67
C LYS A 119 13.81 -19.23 -10.86
N ASP A 120 12.62 -18.63 -10.77
CA ASP A 120 11.59 -18.72 -11.79
C ASP A 120 11.71 -17.68 -12.92
N LEU A 121 12.05 -16.45 -12.57
CA LEU A 121 12.12 -15.31 -13.49
C LEU A 121 13.54 -15.01 -13.98
N GLY A 122 14.56 -15.56 -13.33
CA GLY A 122 15.95 -15.18 -13.53
C GLY A 122 16.21 -13.76 -13.04
N GLY A 123 17.16 -13.08 -13.70
CA GLY A 123 17.55 -11.71 -13.39
C GLY A 123 18.71 -11.61 -12.39
N GLU A 124 18.97 -10.38 -11.96
CA GLU A 124 20.07 -10.02 -11.08
C GLU A 124 19.53 -9.52 -9.75
N ILE A 125 20.00 -10.10 -8.65
CA ILE A 125 19.75 -9.55 -7.31
C ILE A 125 20.69 -8.36 -7.13
N ILE A 126 20.09 -7.21 -6.88
CA ILE A 126 20.78 -5.91 -6.80
C ILE A 126 20.38 -5.20 -5.51
N ASP A 127 21.10 -4.15 -5.15
CA ASP A 127 20.66 -3.25 -4.08
C ASP A 127 19.42 -2.46 -4.54
N ARG A 128 18.55 -2.08 -3.59
CA ARG A 128 17.28 -1.38 -3.86
C ARG A 128 17.43 0.01 -4.46
N ASP A 129 18.65 0.53 -4.57
CA ASP A 129 18.93 1.78 -5.26
C ASP A 129 19.57 1.53 -6.64
N PRO A 130 18.84 0.93 -7.61
CA PRO A 130 19.32 0.83 -8.97
C PRO A 130 19.10 2.09 -9.79
N MET A 131 18.34 3.06 -9.27
CA MET A 131 17.79 4.12 -10.11
C MET A 131 18.88 5.05 -10.65
N PHE A 132 20.01 5.12 -9.93
CA PHE A 132 21.22 5.82 -10.33
C PHE A 132 22.36 4.90 -10.76
N ARG A 133 22.11 3.59 -10.93
CA ARG A 133 23.09 2.74 -11.63
C ARG A 133 23.16 3.19 -13.08
N ASN A 134 24.37 3.48 -13.54
CA ASN A 134 24.63 3.74 -14.95
C ASN A 134 24.04 2.59 -15.79
N TYR A 135 23.13 2.95 -16.71
CA TYR A 135 22.67 2.13 -17.82
C TYR A 135 21.81 0.89 -17.46
N ILE A 136 20.65 1.07 -16.82
CA ILE A 136 19.58 0.07 -16.89
C ILE A 136 18.75 0.31 -18.17
N PRO A 137 18.66 -0.67 -19.09
CA PRO A 137 17.83 -0.53 -20.28
C PRO A 137 16.36 -0.38 -19.90
N GLY A 138 15.62 0.53 -20.56
CA GLY A 138 14.18 0.72 -20.34
C GLY A 138 13.32 -0.50 -20.69
N THR A 139 13.89 -1.50 -21.38
CA THR A 139 13.27 -2.82 -21.60
C THR A 139 13.36 -3.74 -20.39
N SER A 140 14.03 -3.33 -19.32
CA SER A 140 14.16 -4.08 -18.07
C SER A 140 13.07 -3.65 -17.08
N SER A 141 12.84 -4.46 -16.05
CA SER A 141 11.98 -4.08 -14.92
C SER A 141 12.66 -4.44 -13.61
N VAL A 142 12.42 -3.62 -12.60
CA VAL A 142 12.90 -3.85 -11.23
C VAL A 142 11.70 -4.25 -10.37
N VAL A 143 11.82 -5.39 -9.71
CA VAL A 143 10.89 -5.85 -8.67
C VAL A 143 11.48 -5.48 -7.31
N TYR A 144 10.84 -4.53 -6.65
CA TYR A 144 11.12 -4.12 -5.28
C TYR A 144 10.27 -4.93 -4.31
N PHE A 145 10.78 -5.11 -3.10
CA PHE A 145 10.11 -5.92 -2.07
C PHE A 145 9.80 -5.08 -0.83
N THR A 146 8.69 -5.37 -0.15
CA THR A 146 8.33 -4.75 1.12
C THR A 146 7.48 -5.70 1.96
N GLN A 147 7.41 -5.47 3.27
CA GLN A 147 6.43 -6.12 4.15
C GLN A 147 5.17 -5.26 4.34
N LYS A 148 5.22 -3.97 3.99
CA LYS A 148 4.10 -3.03 4.15
C LYS A 148 3.02 -3.26 3.10
N ALA A 149 1.81 -2.82 3.42
CA ALA A 149 0.70 -2.82 2.48
C ALA A 149 1.02 -1.96 1.24
N ILE A 150 0.71 -2.47 0.05
CA ILE A 150 1.12 -1.88 -1.24
C ILE A 150 0.00 -1.16 -1.99
N ASN A 151 -1.22 -1.15 -1.44
CA ASN A 151 -2.34 -0.31 -1.92
C ASN A 151 -2.13 1.19 -1.68
N ARG A 152 -1.02 1.58 -1.07
CA ARG A 152 -0.61 2.97 -0.84
C ARG A 152 0.84 3.18 -1.21
N ALA A 153 1.29 4.43 -1.21
CA ALA A 153 2.71 4.76 -1.39
C ALA A 153 3.58 4.00 -0.38
N VAL A 154 4.67 3.41 -0.85
CA VAL A 154 5.66 2.73 0.01
C VAL A 154 6.89 3.62 0.05
N SER A 155 7.29 4.05 1.25
CA SER A 155 8.49 4.85 1.42
C SER A 155 9.73 4.02 1.12
N VAL A 156 10.82 4.66 0.69
CA VAL A 156 12.09 3.96 0.44
C VAL A 156 12.58 3.26 1.71
N GLN A 157 12.33 3.82 2.90
CA GLN A 157 12.71 3.23 4.18
C GLN A 157 11.94 1.93 4.50
N ASP A 158 10.72 1.79 3.96
CA ASP A 158 9.89 0.60 4.11
C ASP A 158 10.15 -0.47 3.03
N MET A 159 10.99 -0.16 2.03
CA MET A 159 11.42 -1.13 1.03
C MET A 159 12.57 -1.97 1.58
N TYR A 160 12.55 -3.26 1.23
CA TYR A 160 13.65 -4.17 1.51
C TYR A 160 14.92 -3.72 0.78
N GLU A 161 16.09 -4.02 1.35
CA GLU A 161 17.39 -3.51 0.88
C GLU A 161 17.83 -4.08 -0.48
N LYS A 162 17.29 -5.24 -0.88
CA LYS A 162 17.53 -5.85 -2.19
C LYS A 162 16.32 -5.74 -3.11
N ALA A 163 16.60 -5.72 -4.41
CA ALA A 163 15.62 -5.78 -5.48
C ALA A 163 16.04 -6.81 -6.53
N LEU A 164 15.11 -7.18 -7.41
CA LEU A 164 15.36 -8.10 -8.52
C LEU A 164 15.23 -7.35 -9.86
N LEU A 165 16.35 -7.23 -10.58
CA LEU A 165 16.41 -6.65 -11.92
C LEU A 165 16.21 -7.75 -12.97
N ILE A 166 15.12 -7.64 -13.73
CA ILE A 166 14.76 -8.61 -14.77
C ILE A 166 14.96 -7.96 -16.13
N HIS A 167 15.77 -8.61 -16.97
CA HIS A 167 16.04 -8.18 -18.33
C HIS A 167 15.13 -8.88 -19.35
N HIS A 168 14.93 -8.22 -20.49
CA HIS A 168 14.28 -8.78 -21.69
C HIS A 168 12.86 -9.33 -21.47
N ARG A 169 12.13 -8.82 -20.48
CA ARG A 169 10.73 -9.15 -20.23
C ARG A 169 9.93 -7.89 -19.91
N SER A 170 8.76 -7.75 -20.51
CA SER A 170 7.92 -6.57 -20.28
C SER A 170 7.40 -6.53 -18.84
N LYS A 171 7.24 -5.31 -18.31
CA LYS A 171 6.64 -5.05 -16.99
C LYS A 171 5.32 -5.81 -16.80
N GLY A 172 4.44 -5.75 -17.81
CA GLY A 172 3.15 -6.44 -17.80
C GLY A 172 3.27 -7.97 -17.68
N ALA A 173 4.20 -8.58 -18.41
CA ALA A 173 4.41 -10.03 -18.36
C ALA A 173 5.02 -10.52 -17.03
N ILE A 174 5.79 -9.66 -16.35
CA ILE A 174 6.31 -9.93 -15.00
C ILE A 174 5.18 -9.81 -13.99
N ILE A 175 4.40 -8.72 -14.01
CA ILE A 175 3.26 -8.52 -13.11
C ILE A 175 2.28 -9.69 -13.22
N GLN A 176 1.89 -10.07 -14.44
CA GLN A 176 0.97 -11.19 -14.65
C GLN A 176 1.50 -12.47 -14.00
N TYR A 177 2.78 -12.75 -14.16
CA TYR A 177 3.41 -13.95 -13.61
C TYR A 177 3.44 -13.92 -12.07
N LEU A 178 3.91 -12.80 -11.50
CA LEU A 178 3.94 -12.60 -10.06
C LEU A 178 2.53 -12.61 -9.44
N SER A 179 1.51 -12.10 -10.13
CA SER A 179 0.12 -12.12 -9.65
C SER A 179 -0.45 -13.54 -9.59
N VAL A 180 -0.09 -14.41 -10.55
CA VAL A 180 -0.54 -15.81 -10.55
C VAL A 180 0.14 -16.63 -9.45
N ARG A 181 1.45 -16.45 -9.24
CA ARG A 181 2.25 -17.22 -8.26
C ARG A 181 2.50 -16.51 -6.94
N GLY A 182 1.93 -15.32 -6.73
CA GLY A 182 2.26 -14.46 -5.59
C GLY A 182 2.02 -15.13 -4.23
N ILE A 183 0.96 -15.94 -4.12
CA ILE A 183 0.63 -16.70 -2.90
C ILE A 183 1.68 -17.78 -2.62
N GLU A 184 2.22 -18.41 -3.66
CA GLU A 184 3.29 -19.41 -3.55
C GLU A 184 4.57 -18.77 -3.02
N TYR A 185 4.99 -17.64 -3.60
CA TYR A 185 6.17 -16.89 -3.13
C TYR A 185 6.03 -16.35 -1.72
N LEU A 186 4.81 -15.92 -1.35
CA LEU A 186 4.52 -15.55 0.02
C LEU A 186 4.62 -16.78 0.95
N GLY A 187 4.14 -17.95 0.52
CA GLY A 187 4.29 -19.20 1.26
C GLY A 187 5.75 -19.60 1.47
N ASP A 188 6.59 -19.48 0.44
CA ASP A 188 8.03 -19.74 0.52
C ASP A 188 8.73 -18.79 1.50
N ALA A 189 8.36 -17.50 1.48
CA ALA A 189 8.88 -16.50 2.40
C ALA A 189 8.47 -16.80 3.87
N MET A 190 7.23 -17.25 4.08
CA MET A 190 6.72 -17.61 5.41
C MET A 190 7.27 -18.95 5.92
N GLY A 191 7.80 -19.80 5.04
CA GLY A 191 8.45 -21.07 5.41
C GLY A 191 7.52 -22.26 5.65
N THR A 192 6.19 -22.10 5.55
CA THR A 192 5.13 -23.14 5.40
C THR A 192 3.72 -22.50 5.49
N PRO A 193 2.63 -23.16 5.03
CA PRO A 193 1.42 -22.51 4.52
C PRO A 193 0.33 -22.20 5.56
N ASP A 194 0.58 -22.40 6.85
CA ASP A 194 -0.44 -22.23 7.88
C ASP A 194 -0.61 -20.74 8.21
N TRP A 195 -1.24 -20.02 7.28
CA TRP A 195 -1.79 -18.71 7.61
C TRP A 195 -2.76 -18.88 8.78
N ASN A 196 -2.84 -17.83 9.59
CA ASN A 196 -3.67 -17.83 10.75
C ASN A 196 -5.14 -17.72 10.33
N ASP A 197 -5.95 -18.64 10.87
CA ASP A 197 -7.39 -18.57 10.84
C ASP A 197 -7.88 -17.89 12.12
N VAL A 198 -8.31 -16.63 11.98
CA VAL A 198 -8.75 -15.80 13.10
C VAL A 198 -10.23 -15.44 12.97
N GLU A 199 -10.96 -15.53 14.06
CA GLU A 199 -12.33 -15.05 14.16
C GLU A 199 -12.37 -13.75 14.95
N ILE A 200 -13.00 -12.72 14.40
CA ILE A 200 -13.25 -11.46 15.08
C ILE A 200 -14.73 -11.40 15.43
N LYS A 201 -15.04 -11.40 16.72
CA LYS A 201 -16.39 -11.20 17.25
C LYS A 201 -16.59 -9.73 17.59
N ILE A 202 -17.59 -9.13 16.97
CA ILE A 202 -17.99 -7.74 17.18
C ILE A 202 -19.16 -7.73 18.17
N TYR A 203 -18.97 -7.03 19.30
CA TYR A 203 -19.99 -6.77 20.30
C TYR A 203 -20.32 -5.28 20.29
N ASP A 204 -21.59 -4.95 20.16
CA ASP A 204 -22.05 -3.57 20.15
C ASP A 204 -23.37 -3.44 20.93
N ALA A 205 -23.31 -2.67 22.01
CA ALA A 205 -24.47 -2.39 22.86
C ALA A 205 -25.52 -1.51 22.15
N ASN A 206 -25.13 -0.73 21.15
CA ASN A 206 -25.99 0.22 20.46
C ASN A 206 -26.62 -0.35 19.18
N GLY A 207 -26.22 -1.55 18.73
CA GLY A 207 -26.84 -2.29 17.63
C GLY A 207 -26.45 -1.84 16.22
N HIS A 208 -25.40 -1.03 16.09
CA HIS A 208 -24.76 -0.59 14.85
C HIS A 208 -23.77 -1.61 14.26
N PHE A 209 -24.05 -2.92 14.39
CA PHE A 209 -23.17 -4.00 13.93
C PHE A 209 -22.69 -3.86 12.48
N ASP A 210 -23.58 -3.44 11.56
CA ASP A 210 -23.19 -3.27 10.16
C ASP A 210 -22.16 -2.15 9.95
N LEU A 211 -22.24 -1.05 10.71
CA LEU A 211 -21.24 0.02 10.65
C LEU A 211 -19.88 -0.46 11.20
N HIS A 212 -19.88 -1.23 12.28
CA HIS A 212 -18.66 -1.81 12.84
C HIS A 212 -18.04 -2.88 11.92
N ARG A 213 -18.88 -3.70 11.27
CA ARG A 213 -18.47 -4.62 10.22
C ARG A 213 -17.80 -3.89 9.06
N GLN A 214 -18.40 -2.80 8.58
CA GLN A 214 -17.82 -1.97 7.53
C GLN A 214 -16.49 -1.33 7.96
N ARG A 215 -16.35 -0.87 9.21
CA ARG A 215 -15.07 -0.38 9.75
C ARG A 215 -13.98 -1.45 9.74
N LEU A 216 -14.31 -2.68 10.15
CA LEU A 216 -13.39 -3.81 10.06
C LEU A 216 -13.01 -4.13 8.61
N TRP A 217 -13.97 -4.06 7.68
CA TRP A 217 -13.69 -4.21 6.26
C TRP A 217 -12.73 -3.16 5.73
N MET A 218 -12.92 -1.88 6.08
CA MET A 218 -12.00 -0.81 5.69
C MET A 218 -10.59 -1.09 6.22
N ALA A 219 -10.45 -1.46 7.49
CA ALA A 219 -9.15 -1.85 8.04
C ALA A 219 -8.54 -3.05 7.30
N ALA A 220 -9.32 -4.12 7.07
CA ALA A 220 -8.88 -5.33 6.39
C ALA A 220 -8.45 -5.06 4.95
N GLN A 221 -9.17 -4.19 4.25
CA GLN A 221 -8.84 -3.80 2.89
C GLN A 221 -7.62 -2.90 2.86
N GLY A 222 -7.62 -1.86 3.69
CA GLY A 222 -6.64 -0.80 3.61
C GLY A 222 -5.29 -1.13 4.24
N LEU A 223 -5.26 -2.01 5.24
CA LEU A 223 -4.01 -2.59 5.76
C LEU A 223 -3.64 -3.90 5.05
N GLN A 224 -4.48 -4.37 4.13
CA GLN A 224 -4.30 -5.64 3.42
C GLN A 224 -4.05 -6.80 4.39
N ILE A 225 -4.93 -6.94 5.38
CA ILE A 225 -4.77 -7.87 6.52
C ILE A 225 -4.82 -9.33 6.07
N GLY A 226 -5.61 -9.63 5.04
CA GLY A 226 -5.81 -11.00 4.57
C GLY A 226 -7.05 -11.12 3.69
N VAL A 227 -7.66 -12.30 3.75
CA VAL A 227 -8.90 -12.64 3.02
C VAL A 227 -10.01 -12.91 4.03
N VAL A 228 -11.16 -12.26 3.84
CA VAL A 228 -12.36 -12.57 4.63
C VAL A 228 -12.98 -13.84 4.06
N LEU A 229 -13.11 -14.87 4.89
CA LEU A 229 -13.64 -16.19 4.48
C LEU A 229 -15.14 -16.32 4.74
N ALA A 230 -15.63 -15.76 5.84
CA ALA A 230 -17.01 -15.92 6.25
C ALA A 230 -17.46 -14.78 7.16
N GLU A 231 -18.75 -14.47 7.07
CA GLU A 231 -19.44 -13.55 7.96
C GLU A 231 -20.76 -14.16 8.40
N ARG A 232 -21.08 -14.04 9.68
CA ARG A 232 -22.36 -14.54 10.20
C ARG A 232 -22.80 -13.79 11.44
N TRP A 233 -24.12 -13.70 11.59
CA TRP A 233 -24.72 -13.43 12.88
C TRP A 233 -24.50 -14.63 13.80
N GLY A 234 -24.20 -14.32 15.06
CA GLY A 234 -24.00 -15.32 16.09
C GLY A 234 -24.60 -14.87 17.41
N ARG A 235 -24.46 -15.76 18.38
CA ARG A 235 -24.83 -15.52 19.77
C ARG A 235 -23.69 -16.02 20.63
N ASP A 236 -23.24 -15.20 21.57
CA ASP A 236 -22.23 -15.58 22.55
C ASP A 236 -22.88 -15.73 23.92
N GLN A 237 -22.44 -16.71 24.70
CA GLN A 237 -22.89 -16.86 26.07
C GLN A 237 -21.97 -16.03 26.98
N ALA A 238 -22.39 -14.80 27.28
CA ALA A 238 -21.63 -13.92 28.15
C ALA A 238 -21.63 -14.42 29.61
N MET A 239 -22.72 -15.07 30.04
CA MET A 239 -22.89 -15.76 31.33
C MET A 239 -23.95 -16.85 31.20
N VAL A 240 -24.10 -17.70 32.24
CA VAL A 240 -25.19 -18.68 32.35
C VAL A 240 -26.54 -17.96 32.14
N MET A 241 -27.31 -18.39 31.12
CA MET A 241 -28.58 -17.81 30.65
C MET A 241 -28.56 -16.45 29.94
N MET A 242 -27.40 -15.80 29.74
CA MET A 242 -27.33 -14.56 28.98
C MET A 242 -26.68 -14.78 27.61
N SER A 243 -27.49 -14.67 26.56
CA SER A 243 -27.04 -14.76 25.17
C SER A 243 -27.05 -13.37 24.53
N VAL A 244 -25.88 -12.89 24.14
CA VAL A 244 -25.71 -11.55 23.51
C VAL A 244 -25.52 -11.74 22.01
N PRO A 245 -26.21 -10.95 21.15
CA PRO A 245 -25.97 -11.00 19.72
C PRO A 245 -24.55 -10.53 19.40
N ILE A 246 -23.89 -11.25 18.50
CA ILE A 246 -22.58 -10.88 17.97
C ILE A 246 -22.60 -10.93 16.45
N TYR A 247 -21.71 -10.16 15.84
CA TYR A 247 -21.36 -10.35 14.44
C TYR A 247 -19.96 -10.96 14.35
N LEU A 248 -19.83 -12.09 13.67
CA LEU A 248 -18.56 -12.81 13.54
C LEU A 248 -18.01 -12.64 12.13
N VAL A 249 -16.75 -12.27 12.04
CA VAL A 249 -15.98 -12.18 10.79
C VAL A 249 -14.78 -13.11 10.88
N LYS A 250 -14.66 -14.04 9.93
CA LYS A 250 -13.56 -14.99 9.83
C LYS A 250 -12.55 -14.50 8.81
N ILE A 251 -11.29 -14.35 9.20
CA ILE A 251 -10.20 -13.83 8.36
C ILE A 251 -9.09 -14.88 8.30
N PHE A 252 -8.63 -15.16 7.09
CA PHE A 252 -7.42 -15.94 6.83
C PHE A 252 -6.28 -14.99 6.53
N THR A 253 -5.24 -15.00 7.35
CA THR A 253 -4.20 -13.97 7.33
C THR A 253 -2.78 -14.54 7.49
N PRO A 254 -1.81 -14.09 6.66
CA PRO A 254 -0.41 -14.42 6.87
C PRO A 254 0.24 -13.63 8.02
N MET A 255 -0.49 -12.70 8.66
CA MET A 255 0.03 -11.87 9.74
C MET A 255 -0.01 -12.62 11.07
N GLU A 256 0.83 -12.19 12.00
CA GLU A 256 0.82 -12.68 13.37
C GLU A 256 -0.53 -12.39 14.03
N VAL A 257 -1.07 -13.35 14.79
CA VAL A 257 -2.36 -13.22 15.48
C VAL A 257 -2.38 -12.00 16.40
N GLN A 258 -1.24 -11.68 17.01
CA GLN A 258 -1.12 -10.53 17.88
C GLN A 258 -1.29 -9.20 17.13
N GLU A 259 -0.82 -9.12 15.87
CA GLU A 259 -1.01 -7.94 15.03
C GLU A 259 -2.49 -7.71 14.71
N ILE A 260 -3.24 -8.79 14.45
CA ILE A 260 -4.70 -8.75 14.30
C ILE A 260 -5.36 -8.23 15.58
N LYS A 261 -4.88 -8.65 16.75
CA LYS A 261 -5.42 -8.17 18.03
C LYS A 261 -5.19 -6.67 18.22
N ARG A 262 -4.02 -6.14 17.83
CA ARG A 262 -3.75 -4.68 17.88
C ARG A 262 -4.71 -3.91 16.99
N ILE A 263 -4.94 -4.40 15.76
CA ILE A 263 -5.88 -3.77 14.83
C ILE A 263 -7.30 -3.77 15.41
N ALA A 264 -7.75 -4.93 15.92
CA ALA A 264 -9.05 -5.05 16.56
C ALA A 264 -9.21 -4.06 17.74
N MET A 265 -8.19 -3.97 18.61
CA MET A 265 -8.18 -3.01 19.72
C MET A 265 -8.26 -1.55 19.25
N GLY A 266 -7.55 -1.19 18.18
CA GLY A 266 -7.63 0.16 17.61
C GLY A 266 -9.03 0.50 17.07
N LEU A 267 -9.71 -0.47 16.47
CA LEU A 267 -11.08 -0.31 15.96
C LEU A 267 -12.13 -0.16 17.07
N GLU A 268 -11.82 -0.52 18.31
CA GLU A 268 -12.74 -0.32 19.44
C GLU A 268 -13.00 1.18 19.70
N TYR A 269 -12.09 2.08 19.31
CA TYR A 269 -12.10 3.50 19.68
C TYR A 269 -12.32 4.44 18.49
N ASN A 270 -12.77 5.65 18.79
CA ASN A 270 -12.85 6.79 17.87
C ASN A 270 -11.72 7.81 18.13
N GLU A 271 -11.67 8.89 17.34
CA GLU A 271 -10.64 9.93 17.48
C GLU A 271 -10.62 10.63 18.86
N MET A 272 -11.74 10.64 19.58
CA MET A 272 -11.87 11.24 20.91
C MET A 272 -11.54 10.26 22.05
N GLY A 273 -11.12 9.03 21.74
CA GLY A 273 -10.89 7.98 22.74
C GLY A 273 -12.16 7.36 23.31
N GLN A 274 -13.32 7.62 22.70
CA GLN A 274 -14.57 6.97 23.08
C GLN A 274 -14.63 5.58 22.44
N ARG A 275 -15.03 4.60 23.24
CA ARG A 275 -15.17 3.21 22.79
C ARG A 275 -16.53 3.01 22.12
N PHE A 276 -16.55 2.56 20.88
CA PHE A 276 -17.76 2.30 20.09
C PHE A 276 -18.26 0.86 20.18
N ALA A 277 -17.35 -0.11 20.16
CA ALA A 277 -17.67 -1.54 20.15
C ALA A 277 -16.50 -2.34 20.72
N ASP A 278 -16.74 -3.61 21.04
CA ASP A 278 -15.67 -4.57 21.35
C ASP A 278 -15.36 -5.42 20.11
N PHE A 279 -14.07 -5.58 19.82
CA PHE A 279 -13.58 -6.45 18.76
C PHE A 279 -12.68 -7.52 19.40
N ASP A 280 -13.29 -8.67 19.71
CA ASP A 280 -12.57 -9.78 20.29
C ASP A 280 -12.02 -10.69 19.21
N VAL A 281 -10.71 -10.92 19.27
CA VAL A 281 -10.01 -11.83 18.37
C VAL A 281 -9.93 -13.20 19.02
N PHE A 282 -10.28 -14.23 18.25
CA PHE A 282 -10.16 -15.63 18.61
C PHE A 282 -9.23 -16.33 17.62
N PHE A 283 -8.37 -17.18 18.14
CA PHE A 283 -7.49 -18.05 17.36
C PHE A 283 -7.56 -19.45 17.93
N ARG A 284 -7.87 -20.46 17.10
CA ARG A 284 -8.06 -21.86 17.52
C ARG A 284 -9.01 -21.98 18.71
N ASP A 285 -10.19 -21.35 18.60
CA ASP A 285 -11.26 -21.29 19.60
C ASP A 285 -10.90 -20.64 20.95
N LYS A 286 -9.73 -19.99 21.04
CA LYS A 286 -9.30 -19.27 22.24
C LYS A 286 -9.26 -17.77 22.01
N LYS A 287 -9.81 -17.01 22.96
CA LYS A 287 -9.73 -15.54 22.94
C LYS A 287 -8.28 -15.10 23.10
N VAL A 288 -7.82 -14.26 22.18
CA VAL A 288 -6.50 -13.64 22.22
C VAL A 288 -6.53 -12.52 23.25
N SER A 289 -5.66 -12.64 24.24
CA SER A 289 -5.62 -11.74 25.39
C SER A 289 -5.06 -10.36 25.03
N ALA A 290 -5.63 -9.31 25.63
CA ALA A 290 -5.03 -7.97 25.59
C ALA A 290 -3.88 -7.79 26.59
N TYR A 291 -3.66 -8.74 27.51
CA TYR A 291 -2.58 -8.65 28.52
C TYR A 291 -1.19 -8.59 27.89
N THR A 292 -0.95 -9.32 26.80
CA THR A 292 0.30 -9.26 26.04
C THR A 292 0.64 -7.83 25.60
N GLU A 293 -0.38 -7.02 25.30
CA GLU A 293 -0.19 -5.61 24.90
C GLU A 293 0.04 -4.67 26.09
N LEU A 294 -0.54 -4.99 27.25
CA LEU A 294 -0.30 -4.25 28.49
C LEU A 294 1.11 -4.49 29.01
N GLU A 295 1.63 -5.71 28.88
CA GLU A 295 3.01 -6.04 29.25
C GLU A 295 4.05 -5.39 28.33
N SER A 296 3.75 -5.25 27.03
CA SER A 296 4.63 -4.58 26.07
C SER A 296 4.62 -3.05 26.19
N HIS A 297 3.62 -2.47 26.87
CA HIS A 297 3.49 -1.04 27.12
C HIS A 297 3.31 -0.73 28.63
N PRO A 298 4.33 -0.96 29.47
CA PRO A 298 4.23 -0.73 30.91
C PRO A 298 3.79 0.71 31.24
N GLY A 299 2.78 0.85 32.10
CA GLY A 299 2.26 2.14 32.53
C GLY A 299 1.16 2.74 31.65
N MET A 300 0.84 2.14 30.50
CA MET A 300 -0.30 2.54 29.68
C MET A 300 -1.56 1.74 30.04
N THR A 301 -2.71 2.42 30.00
CA THR A 301 -4.03 1.82 30.13
C THR A 301 -4.48 1.17 28.81
N ARG A 302 -5.48 0.27 28.89
CA ARG A 302 -6.07 -0.34 27.67
C ARG A 302 -6.62 0.71 26.69
N ASN A 303 -7.17 1.82 27.20
CA ASN A 303 -7.69 2.90 26.36
C ASN A 303 -6.56 3.64 25.64
N GLU A 304 -5.46 3.94 26.33
CA GLU A 304 -4.30 4.60 25.72
C GLU A 304 -3.66 3.72 24.65
N ILE A 305 -3.54 2.41 24.91
CA ILE A 305 -3.04 1.44 23.92
C ILE A 305 -4.00 1.33 22.74
N GLY A 306 -5.31 1.28 22.98
CA GLY A 306 -6.32 1.28 21.92
C GLY A 306 -6.22 2.52 21.04
N MET A 307 -6.01 3.70 21.63
CA MET A 307 -5.81 4.95 20.87
C MET A 307 -4.49 4.96 20.10
N LEU A 308 -3.42 4.42 20.68
CA LEU A 308 -2.15 4.24 19.98
C LEU A 308 -2.35 3.39 18.72
N TYR A 309 -3.01 2.24 18.84
CA TYR A 309 -3.28 1.37 17.69
C TYR A 309 -4.26 1.96 16.69
N ARG A 310 -5.26 2.74 17.15
CA ARG A 310 -6.12 3.49 16.24
C ARG A 310 -5.30 4.44 15.38
N ASN A 311 -4.41 5.22 15.99
CA ASN A 311 -3.56 6.16 15.26
C ASN A 311 -2.61 5.44 14.30
N GLU A 312 -2.10 4.29 14.70
CA GLU A 312 -1.30 3.43 13.82
C GLU A 312 -2.10 2.93 12.61
N ILE A 313 -3.34 2.47 12.80
CA ILE A 313 -4.24 2.07 11.70
C ILE A 313 -4.45 3.25 10.76
N MET A 314 -4.82 4.42 11.27
CA MET A 314 -5.11 5.60 10.44
C MET A 314 -3.89 6.11 9.67
N LYS A 315 -2.68 5.96 10.24
CA LYS A 315 -1.43 6.27 9.54
C LYS A 315 -1.09 5.24 8.47
N ASN A 316 -1.52 3.98 8.65
CA ASN A 316 -1.09 2.85 7.83
C ASN A 316 -2.08 2.40 6.76
N ILE A 317 -3.34 2.81 6.87
CA ILE A 317 -4.40 2.50 5.91
C ILE A 317 -4.28 3.36 4.65
N ASP A 318 -4.85 2.92 3.51
CA ASP A 318 -4.93 3.75 2.32
C ASP A 318 -5.93 4.91 2.48
N PHE A 319 -5.78 5.94 1.64
CA PHE A 319 -6.56 7.18 1.74
C PHE A 319 -8.07 6.97 1.60
N ASP A 320 -8.51 6.10 0.69
CA ASP A 320 -9.94 5.88 0.43
C ASP A 320 -10.58 5.13 1.60
N SER A 321 -9.91 4.08 2.08
CA SER A 321 -10.32 3.33 3.27
C SER A 321 -10.31 4.22 4.53
N MET A 322 -9.34 5.12 4.67
CA MET A 322 -9.27 6.09 5.77
C MET A 322 -10.48 7.03 5.77
N LYS A 323 -10.79 7.61 4.61
CA LYS A 323 -11.89 8.56 4.44
C LYS A 323 -13.23 7.89 4.74
N GLU A 324 -13.41 6.67 4.26
CA GLU A 324 -14.63 5.90 4.52
C GLU A 324 -14.73 5.49 6.00
N MET A 325 -13.62 5.09 6.64
CA MET A 325 -13.59 4.80 8.06
C MET A 325 -14.05 6.00 8.90
N LEU A 326 -13.55 7.20 8.60
CA LEU A 326 -13.96 8.44 9.28
C LEU A 326 -15.45 8.74 9.05
N ARG A 327 -15.94 8.56 7.82
CA ARG A 327 -17.37 8.73 7.50
C ARG A 327 -18.25 7.79 8.34
N LEU A 328 -17.87 6.53 8.48
CA LEU A 328 -18.58 5.54 9.30
C LEU A 328 -18.58 5.93 10.78
N GLU A 329 -17.46 6.44 11.29
CA GLU A 329 -17.35 6.93 12.67
C GLU A 329 -18.29 8.12 12.94
N SER A 330 -18.40 9.07 12.00
CA SER A 330 -19.35 10.19 12.10
C SER A 330 -20.81 9.71 12.17
N ILE A 331 -21.19 8.74 11.32
CA ILE A 331 -22.55 8.18 11.31
C ILE A 331 -22.88 7.46 12.63
N ILE A 332 -21.93 6.72 13.20
CA ILE A 332 -22.11 6.06 14.50
C ILE A 332 -22.38 7.10 15.59
N LYS A 333 -21.63 8.21 15.58
CA LYS A 333 -21.78 9.30 16.55
C LYS A 333 -23.17 9.94 16.46
N GLU A 334 -23.58 10.34 15.26
CA GLU A 334 -24.90 10.94 15.02
C GLU A 334 -26.05 10.04 15.51
N LYS A 335 -26.00 8.74 15.20
CA LYS A 335 -27.02 7.78 15.64
C LYS A 335 -27.04 7.57 17.16
N SER A 336 -25.89 7.65 17.81
CA SER A 336 -25.76 7.47 19.26
C SER A 336 -26.28 8.71 20.03
N GLU A 337 -26.11 9.90 19.47
CA GLU A 337 -26.66 11.15 20.02
C GLU A 337 -28.19 11.19 19.91
N ILE A 338 -28.76 10.75 18.79
CA ILE A 338 -30.22 10.68 18.59
C ILE A 338 -30.88 9.71 19.59
N LYS A 339 -30.22 8.59 19.92
CA LYS A 339 -30.68 7.64 20.95
C LYS A 339 -30.58 8.17 22.38
N SER A 340 -29.73 9.16 22.63
CA SER A 340 -29.56 9.74 23.98
C SER A 340 -30.54 10.89 24.25
N ASN A 341 -31.12 11.48 23.20
CA ASN A 341 -32.07 12.60 23.27
C ASN A 341 -33.54 12.16 23.19
N ASN A 342 -33.81 10.88 22.95
CA ASN A 342 -35.12 10.23 22.98
C ASN A 342 -35.16 9.25 24.15
#